data_AF-A0A6A3IQZ5-F1
#
_entry.id   AF-A0A6A3IQZ5-F1
#
_cell.length_a   1.000
_cell.length_b   1.000
_cell.length_c   1.000
_cell.angle_alpha   90.00
_cell.angle_beta   90.00
_cell.angle_gamma   90.00
#
_symmetry.space_group_name_H-M   'P 1'
#
loop_
_entity.id
_entity.type
_entity.pdbx_description
1 polymer ?
#
loop_
_entity_poly.entity_id
_entity_poly.type
_entity_poly.pdbx_seq_one_letter_code
_entity_poly.pdbx_strand_id
1 'polypeptide(L)'
;MAFNAFVAFYGIQFRWNEATIHHILKDSIVDAVFAVFFPALVLFCSLSAFQDDLKTVKIRQRFFPPRMFERKARNYVNAKELDMFSTDFESLLVRSSWDIFLKLSFSLLACLRWGRITTVLIQRELTTSRAGGSISSLKLTGAKQSGKSVAPLNAADIAGKQGAMLLHSLESKRMLQRGLRAIVGFFFLVYGIGCIVYTVVAVHASRNACSSYPECVQIAYQWVPGAPNVACGCLAYVDRDLAPAESEELIDVTQTLAELASAGKLQTVQLVNRKINGSLPDTLQACRGLRNLVLIHTGVQVFPTWASSSFSKLEYLHIEGASSDADLMELPSDLFTSMTGLHTIHLSYHAYLPELPAMDGLEALECVYLGYLNSITELPSWGDLPSLQVVALEGLPQVRVLPGVEQYADSLEMFFVQDTPACCSGFLSQGDCNTSFPNCCTDDSSSLPPTCLVMPDEHNFIATNATLTVFNDFTANVSNFCDAAQDVSECHDDLEIRRRRCLYWCALPRVLVGV
;
A
#
# COMPACT_ATOMS: atom_id res chain seq x y z
N MET A 1 -18.43 -12.60 3.31
CA MET A 1 -19.45 -13.18 2.41
C MET A 1 -20.28 -14.29 3.05
N ALA A 2 -19.67 -15.34 3.62
CA ALA A 2 -20.41 -16.45 4.25
C ALA A 2 -21.41 -15.97 5.33
N PHE A 3 -21.00 -15.08 6.23
CA PHE A 3 -21.88 -14.51 7.26
C PHE A 3 -23.15 -13.87 6.69
N ASN A 4 -23.01 -13.02 5.66
CA ASN A 4 -24.15 -12.38 4.98
C ASN A 4 -25.08 -13.41 4.34
N ALA A 5 -24.53 -14.50 3.80
CA ALA A 5 -25.33 -15.60 3.24
C ALA A 5 -26.11 -16.36 4.33
N PHE A 6 -25.51 -16.61 5.50
CA PHE A 6 -26.21 -17.22 6.64
C PHE A 6 -27.30 -16.33 7.22
N VAL A 7 -27.07 -15.02 7.30
CA VAL A 7 -28.08 -14.03 7.72
C VAL A 7 -29.26 -14.02 6.74
N ALA A 8 -28.98 -14.02 5.43
CA ALA A 8 -30.01 -14.11 4.40
C ALA A 8 -30.81 -15.43 4.48
N PHE A 9 -30.12 -16.58 4.64
CA PHE A 9 -30.75 -17.89 4.82
C PHE A 9 -31.68 -17.91 6.04
N TYR A 10 -31.18 -17.45 7.19
CA TYR A 10 -31.91 -17.46 8.44
C TYR A 10 -33.17 -16.59 8.38
N GLY A 11 -33.08 -15.41 7.75
CA GLY A 11 -34.21 -14.52 7.52
C GLY A 11 -35.28 -15.09 6.58
N ILE A 12 -34.89 -15.87 5.57
CA ILE A 12 -35.80 -16.45 4.58
C ILE A 12 -36.55 -17.69 5.11
N GLN A 13 -35.91 -18.53 5.93
CA GLN A 13 -36.47 -19.83 6.36
C GLN A 13 -37.31 -19.77 7.64
N PHE A 14 -36.89 -19.03 8.66
CA PHE A 14 -37.33 -19.35 10.02
C PHE A 14 -38.38 -18.41 10.64
N ARG A 15 -38.63 -17.19 10.15
CA ARG A 15 -39.19 -16.15 11.06
C ARG A 15 -40.30 -15.30 10.49
N TRP A 16 -41.50 -15.87 10.38
CA TRP A 16 -42.69 -15.10 9.99
C TRP A 16 -43.87 -15.09 10.95
N ASN A 17 -43.82 -15.79 12.09
CA ASN A 17 -44.89 -15.67 13.10
C ASN A 17 -44.29 -15.29 14.46
N GLU A 18 -44.79 -14.16 14.96
CA GLU A 18 -44.45 -13.44 16.19
C GLU A 18 -43.17 -12.59 16.19
N ALA A 19 -43.38 -11.31 16.52
CA ALA A 19 -42.40 -10.22 16.61
C ALA A 19 -41.53 -9.94 15.36
N THR A 20 -42.12 -9.92 14.16
CA THR A 20 -41.46 -9.59 12.88
C THR A 20 -40.63 -8.29 12.95
N ILE A 21 -41.09 -7.29 13.71
CA ILE A 21 -40.41 -6.00 13.87
C ILE A 21 -39.13 -6.11 14.71
N HIS A 22 -39.15 -6.84 15.84
CA HIS A 22 -37.97 -6.96 16.72
C HIS A 22 -36.82 -7.71 16.03
N HIS A 23 -37.15 -8.61 15.10
CA HIS A 23 -36.16 -9.40 14.36
C HIS A 23 -35.63 -8.68 13.12
N ILE A 24 -36.49 -7.99 12.38
CA ILE A 24 -36.04 -7.07 11.32
C ILE A 24 -35.16 -5.96 11.92
N LEU A 25 -35.51 -5.45 13.10
CA LEU A 25 -34.70 -4.49 13.84
C LEU A 25 -33.35 -5.11 14.26
N LYS A 26 -33.33 -6.34 14.78
CA LYS A 26 -32.09 -7.04 15.15
C LYS A 26 -31.17 -7.23 13.94
N ASP A 27 -31.69 -7.72 12.82
CA ASP A 27 -30.90 -7.96 11.61
C ASP A 27 -30.40 -6.63 11.01
N SER A 28 -31.24 -5.60 10.98
CA SER A 28 -30.83 -4.25 10.56
C SER A 28 -29.82 -3.58 11.50
N ILE A 29 -29.89 -3.85 12.81
CA ILE A 29 -28.88 -3.42 13.78
C ILE A 29 -27.56 -4.14 13.51
N VAL A 30 -27.58 -5.45 13.27
CA VAL A 30 -26.37 -6.22 12.94
C VAL A 30 -25.75 -5.70 11.65
N ASP A 31 -26.54 -5.51 10.59
CA ASP A 31 -26.07 -4.94 9.32
C ASP A 31 -25.49 -3.52 9.52
N ALA A 32 -26.13 -2.68 10.34
CA ALA A 32 -25.64 -1.33 10.67
C ALA A 32 -24.36 -1.36 11.52
N VAL A 33 -24.22 -2.32 12.43
CA VAL A 33 -23.01 -2.52 13.22
C VAL A 33 -21.84 -2.88 12.30
N PHE A 34 -22.06 -3.75 11.31
CA PHE A 34 -21.01 -4.11 10.34
C PHE A 34 -20.70 -3.01 9.32
N ALA A 35 -21.71 -2.28 8.84
CA ALA A 35 -21.51 -1.26 7.82
C ALA A 35 -21.01 0.08 8.37
N VAL A 36 -21.34 0.42 9.62
CA VAL A 36 -21.08 1.75 10.19
C VAL A 36 -20.26 1.67 11.48
N PHE A 37 -20.67 0.83 12.44
CA PHE A 37 -20.03 0.80 13.76
C PHE A 37 -18.61 0.24 13.71
N PHE A 38 -18.37 -0.90 13.05
CA PHE A 38 -17.02 -1.48 12.97
C PHE A 38 -16.03 -0.58 12.23
N PRO A 39 -16.35 0.01 11.05
CA PRO A 39 -15.48 1.01 10.43
C PRO A 39 -15.23 2.23 11.34
N ALA A 40 -16.26 2.74 12.03
CA ALA A 40 -16.11 3.85 12.97
C ALA A 40 -15.25 3.48 14.20
N LEU A 41 -15.37 2.26 14.71
CA LEU A 41 -14.56 1.72 15.79
C LEU A 41 -13.09 1.59 15.35
N VAL A 42 -12.83 1.07 14.15
CA VAL A 42 -11.48 0.99 13.58
C VAL A 42 -10.88 2.39 13.43
N LEU A 43 -11.64 3.37 12.92
CA LEU A 43 -11.21 4.76 12.82
C LEU A 43 -10.93 5.39 14.20
N PHE A 44 -11.78 5.10 15.20
CA PHE A 44 -11.59 5.59 16.56
C PHE A 44 -10.36 4.97 17.22
N CYS A 45 -10.21 3.64 17.14
CA CYS A 45 -9.03 2.93 17.63
C CYS A 45 -7.76 3.39 16.92
N SER A 46 -7.81 3.61 15.60
CA SER A 46 -6.68 4.17 14.86
C SER A 46 -6.35 5.58 15.36
N LEU A 47 -7.34 6.45 15.55
CA LEU A 47 -7.09 7.80 16.06
C LEU A 47 -6.49 7.79 17.47
N SER A 48 -6.95 6.91 18.36
CA SER A 48 -6.42 6.81 19.72
C SER A 48 -5.03 6.20 19.78
N ALA A 49 -4.75 5.16 18.98
CA ALA A 49 -3.47 4.47 18.99
C ALA A 49 -2.39 5.29 18.26
N PHE A 50 -2.72 5.85 17.09
CA PHE A 50 -1.75 6.61 16.30
C PHE A 50 -1.44 7.99 16.88
N GLN A 51 -2.23 8.57 17.79
CA GLN A 51 -1.97 9.92 18.29
C GLN A 51 -0.64 10.05 19.04
N ASP A 52 -0.28 9.08 19.89
CA ASP A 52 0.96 9.13 20.66
C ASP A 52 2.17 8.72 19.83
N ASP A 53 2.00 7.77 18.91
CA ASP A 53 3.02 7.42 17.93
C ASP A 53 3.30 8.58 16.96
N LEU A 54 2.27 9.30 16.49
CA LEU A 54 2.44 10.47 15.62
C LEU A 54 3.22 11.60 16.30
N LYS A 55 3.05 11.81 17.61
CA LYS A 55 3.86 12.79 18.36
C LYS A 55 5.32 12.35 18.41
N THR A 56 5.56 11.06 18.66
CA THR A 56 6.92 10.48 18.69
C THR A 56 7.59 10.53 17.32
N VAL A 57 6.84 10.21 16.26
CA VAL A 57 7.28 10.31 14.86
C VAL A 57 7.59 11.78 14.51
N LYS A 58 6.74 12.74 14.87
CA LYS A 58 7.01 14.18 14.67
C LYS A 58 8.27 14.66 15.39
N ILE A 59 8.58 14.11 16.56
CA ILE A 59 9.84 14.42 17.27
C ILE A 59 11.02 13.83 16.49
N ARG A 60 10.93 12.58 16.03
CA ARG A 60 12.00 11.94 15.24
C ARG A 60 12.20 12.61 13.88
N GLN A 61 11.13 13.03 13.22
CA GLN A 61 11.15 13.82 11.98
C GLN A 61 11.79 15.21 12.13
N ARG A 62 12.04 15.71 13.34
CA ARG A 62 12.86 16.92 13.53
C ARG A 62 14.36 16.65 13.46
N PHE A 63 14.79 15.43 13.76
CA PHE A 63 16.20 15.04 13.78
C PHE A 63 16.64 14.37 12.48
N PHE A 64 15.69 13.79 11.73
CA PHE A 64 15.93 13.28 10.39
C PHE A 64 15.33 14.26 9.38
N PRO A 65 16.02 14.54 8.27
CA PRO A 65 15.42 15.27 7.15
C PRO A 65 14.08 14.60 6.76
N PRO A 66 13.04 15.34 6.32
CA PRO A 66 11.77 14.77 5.89
C PRO A 66 11.97 13.53 4.98
N ARG A 67 11.17 12.48 5.22
CA ARG A 67 11.16 11.18 4.49
C ARG A 67 12.37 10.25 4.67
N MET A 68 13.51 10.73 5.18
CA MET A 68 14.66 9.86 5.55
C MET A 68 14.33 8.91 6.71
N PHE A 69 13.58 9.40 7.70
CA PHE A 69 13.09 8.57 8.81
C PHE A 69 12.18 7.45 8.31
N GLU A 70 11.26 7.75 7.40
CA GLU A 70 10.29 6.78 6.86
C GLU A 70 11.00 5.71 6.03
N ARG A 71 11.99 6.10 5.23
CA ARG A 71 12.85 5.18 4.47
C ARG A 71 13.60 4.22 5.39
N LYS A 72 14.26 4.76 6.43
CA LYS A 72 14.97 3.93 7.42
C LYS A 72 13.99 3.05 8.21
N ALA A 73 12.84 3.58 8.63
CA ALA A 73 11.83 2.83 9.37
C ALA A 73 11.27 1.66 8.55
N ARG A 74 10.97 1.85 7.25
CA ARG A 74 10.54 0.76 6.36
C ARG A 74 11.56 -0.37 6.29
N ASN A 75 12.84 -0.04 6.37
CA ASN A 75 13.91 -1.02 6.44
C ASN A 75 14.01 -1.71 7.80
N TYR A 76 13.35 -1.31 8.88
CA TYR A 76 13.39 -2.04 10.17
C TYR A 76 12.04 -2.63 10.58
N VAL A 77 10.95 -2.16 9.98
CA VAL A 77 9.61 -2.68 10.23
C VAL A 77 9.48 -4.10 9.67
N ASN A 78 8.77 -4.94 10.41
CA ASN A 78 8.42 -6.28 9.97
C ASN A 78 7.52 -6.19 8.73
N ALA A 79 8.00 -6.67 7.60
CA ALA A 79 7.27 -6.65 6.34
C ALA A 79 5.91 -7.38 6.43
N LYS A 80 5.76 -8.37 7.33
CA LYS A 80 4.45 -8.99 7.60
C LYS A 80 3.45 -7.99 8.14
N GLU A 81 3.88 -7.25 9.16
CA GLU A 81 3.02 -6.32 9.88
C GLU A 81 2.71 -5.12 8.99
N LEU A 82 3.70 -4.64 8.25
CA LEU A 82 3.52 -3.56 7.28
C LEU A 82 2.56 -3.95 6.16
N ASP A 83 2.71 -5.13 5.57
CA ASP A 83 1.86 -5.55 4.45
C ASP A 83 0.47 -5.97 4.93
N MET A 84 0.35 -6.62 6.10
CA MET A 84 -0.94 -6.89 6.74
C MET A 84 -1.66 -5.58 7.06
N PHE A 85 -0.95 -4.60 7.64
CA PHE A 85 -1.49 -3.27 7.89
C PHE A 85 -1.92 -2.57 6.61
N SER A 86 -1.07 -2.61 5.57
CA SER A 86 -1.35 -2.02 4.26
C SER A 86 -2.59 -2.66 3.61
N THR A 87 -2.67 -3.99 3.60
CA THR A 87 -3.81 -4.75 3.06
C THR A 87 -5.10 -4.43 3.81
N ASP A 88 -5.06 -4.39 5.15
CA ASP A 88 -6.21 -4.07 5.97
C ASP A 88 -6.66 -2.62 5.75
N PHE A 89 -5.72 -1.68 5.62
CA PHE A 89 -6.02 -0.28 5.34
C PHE A 89 -6.53 -0.07 3.90
N GLU A 90 -5.96 -0.77 2.92
CA GLU A 90 -6.44 -0.80 1.54
C GLU A 90 -7.87 -1.34 1.46
N SER A 91 -8.27 -2.27 2.34
CA SER A 91 -9.66 -2.75 2.41
C SER A 91 -10.65 -1.69 2.90
N LEU A 92 -10.17 -0.72 3.69
CA LEU A 92 -10.97 0.41 4.16
C LEU A 92 -11.11 1.47 3.06
N LEU A 93 -10.06 1.66 2.27
CA LEU A 93 -10.02 2.57 1.14
C LEU A 93 -11.01 2.13 0.04
N VAL A 94 -11.57 3.12 -0.65
CA VAL A 94 -12.51 2.88 -1.75
C VAL A 94 -11.73 3.07 -3.05
N ARG A 95 -11.13 1.97 -3.54
CA ARG A 95 -10.26 2.02 -4.72
C ARG A 95 -10.99 1.75 -6.03
N SER A 96 -11.97 0.85 -6.02
CA SER A 96 -12.67 0.45 -7.22
C SER A 96 -14.06 1.09 -7.32
N SER A 97 -14.48 1.41 -8.54
CA SER A 97 -15.88 1.76 -8.84
C SER A 97 -16.84 0.67 -8.36
N TRP A 98 -16.38 -0.59 -8.33
CA TRP A 98 -17.14 -1.70 -7.78
C TRP A 98 -17.30 -1.64 -6.26
N ASP A 99 -16.28 -1.18 -5.53
CA ASP A 99 -16.35 -0.99 -4.08
C ASP A 99 -17.26 0.19 -3.72
N ILE A 100 -17.21 1.28 -4.51
CA ILE A 100 -18.18 2.37 -4.41
C ILE A 100 -19.57 1.79 -4.60
N PHE A 101 -19.80 1.07 -5.70
CA PHE A 101 -21.11 0.51 -6.02
C PHE A 101 -21.62 -0.42 -4.92
N LEU A 102 -20.78 -1.31 -4.39
CA LEU A 102 -21.15 -2.21 -3.29
C LEU A 102 -21.45 -1.42 -2.01
N LYS A 103 -20.55 -0.53 -1.57
CA LYS A 103 -20.74 0.27 -0.34
C LYS A 103 -21.98 1.16 -0.45
N LEU A 104 -22.20 1.84 -1.58
CA LEU A 104 -23.41 2.64 -1.84
C LEU A 104 -24.66 1.76 -1.87
N SER A 105 -24.61 0.61 -2.54
CA SER A 105 -25.74 -0.31 -2.64
C SER A 105 -26.14 -0.85 -1.26
N PHE A 106 -25.19 -1.27 -0.43
CA PHE A 106 -25.46 -1.71 0.94
C PHE A 106 -26.02 -0.58 1.80
N SER A 107 -25.48 0.65 1.65
CA SER A 107 -25.96 1.82 2.39
C SER A 107 -27.38 2.23 1.97
N LEU A 108 -27.67 2.21 0.68
CA LEU A 108 -29.00 2.52 0.13
C LEU A 108 -30.03 1.45 0.52
N LEU A 109 -29.65 0.16 0.47
CA LEU A 109 -30.46 -0.95 0.97
C LEU A 109 -30.75 -0.78 2.46
N ALA A 110 -29.77 -0.38 3.27
CA ALA A 110 -29.97 -0.08 4.67
C ALA A 110 -30.97 1.08 4.85
N CYS A 111 -30.81 2.20 4.16
CA CYS A 111 -31.74 3.34 4.22
C CYS A 111 -33.18 2.95 3.85
N LEU A 112 -33.36 2.19 2.77
CA LEU A 112 -34.68 1.71 2.34
C LEU A 112 -35.30 0.76 3.37
N ARG A 113 -34.49 -0.11 3.98
CA ARG A 113 -34.94 -1.06 5.01
C ARG A 113 -35.33 -0.33 6.28
N TRP A 114 -34.53 0.64 6.75
CA TRP A 114 -34.85 1.50 7.89
C TRP A 114 -36.08 2.37 7.64
N GLY A 115 -36.24 2.95 6.45
CA GLY A 115 -37.44 3.72 6.08
C GLY A 115 -38.73 2.90 6.10
N ARG A 116 -38.68 1.62 5.71
CA ARG A 116 -39.82 0.71 5.85
C ARG A 116 -40.11 0.35 7.31
N ILE A 117 -39.08 0.14 8.12
CA ILE A 117 -39.23 -0.15 9.56
C ILE A 117 -39.88 1.05 10.27
N THR A 118 -39.39 2.27 10.05
CA THR A 118 -39.94 3.48 10.67
C THR A 118 -41.39 3.71 10.25
N THR A 119 -41.72 3.53 8.97
CA THR A 119 -43.10 3.65 8.47
C THR A 119 -44.04 2.66 9.17
N VAL A 120 -43.62 1.42 9.37
CA VAL A 120 -44.40 0.39 10.06
C VAL A 120 -44.54 0.68 11.55
N LEU A 121 -43.48 1.18 12.21
CA LEU A 121 -43.52 1.58 13.62
C LEU A 121 -44.49 2.75 13.85
N ILE A 122 -44.45 3.78 12.99
CA ILE A 122 -45.36 4.94 13.02
C ILE A 122 -46.81 4.49 12.82
N GLN A 123 -47.07 3.60 11.85
CA GLN A 123 -48.41 3.05 11.63
C GLN A 123 -48.94 2.30 12.86
N ARG A 124 -48.07 1.57 13.57
CA ARG A 124 -48.44 0.81 14.77
C ARG A 124 -48.81 1.73 15.92
N GLU A 125 -48.01 2.77 16.18
CA GLU A 125 -48.33 3.81 17.18
C GLU A 125 -49.69 4.47 16.90
N LEU A 126 -49.93 4.88 15.65
CA LEU A 126 -51.20 5.49 15.25
C LEU A 126 -52.41 4.57 15.42
N THR A 127 -52.26 3.26 15.16
CA THR A 127 -53.33 2.27 15.42
C THR A 127 -53.57 2.01 16.91
N THR A 128 -52.52 2.02 17.74
CA THR A 128 -52.63 1.84 19.19
C THR A 128 -53.28 3.06 19.84
N SER A 129 -52.97 4.28 19.38
CA SER A 129 -53.65 5.51 19.85
C SER A 129 -55.13 5.57 19.45
N ARG A 130 -55.51 5.04 18.28
CA ARG A 130 -56.93 4.93 17.87
C ARG A 130 -57.71 3.90 18.69
N ALA A 131 -57.08 2.80 19.10
CA ALA A 131 -57.73 1.80 19.95
C ALA A 131 -57.93 2.28 21.41
N GLY A 132 -57.05 3.16 21.91
CA GLY A 132 -57.19 3.77 23.24
C GLY A 132 -58.19 4.93 23.33
N GLY A 133 -58.58 5.54 22.20
CA GLY A 133 -59.47 6.72 22.16
C GLY A 133 -60.98 6.43 22.05
N SER A 134 -61.41 5.16 21.98
CA SER A 134 -62.82 4.80 21.74
C SER A 134 -63.56 4.20 22.95
N ILE A 135 -62.97 4.21 24.15
CA ILE A 135 -63.63 3.73 25.38
C ILE A 135 -63.62 4.83 26.45
N SER A 136 -64.32 5.93 26.18
CA SER A 136 -64.73 6.90 27.22
C SER A 136 -65.63 8.01 26.65
N SER A 137 -66.90 7.70 26.40
CA SER A 137 -68.02 8.56 26.82
C SER A 137 -69.39 8.02 26.37
N LEU A 138 -70.37 8.24 27.25
CA LEU A 138 -71.83 8.14 27.08
C LEU A 138 -72.51 6.77 27.30
N LYS A 139 -72.86 6.54 28.58
CA LYS A 139 -74.19 6.04 28.96
C LYS A 139 -75.00 7.20 29.56
N LEU A 140 -76.24 7.37 29.07
CA LEU A 140 -77.55 7.54 29.77
C LEU A 140 -78.42 8.53 28.96
N THR A 141 -79.57 8.16 28.40
CA THR A 141 -80.84 7.86 29.08
C THR A 141 -81.86 7.38 28.02
N GLY A 142 -82.82 6.57 28.44
CA GLY A 142 -83.76 5.88 27.56
C GLY A 142 -84.99 6.68 27.11
N ALA A 143 -85.61 6.20 26.03
CA ALA A 143 -87.03 6.35 25.74
C ALA A 143 -87.52 5.17 24.86
N LYS A 144 -88.76 4.78 25.12
CA LYS A 144 -89.49 3.59 24.66
C LYS A 144 -89.73 3.50 23.13
N GLN A 145 -89.61 2.25 22.65
CA GLN A 145 -90.39 1.51 21.65
C GLN A 145 -91.42 2.24 20.76
N SER A 146 -91.40 1.90 19.47
CA SER A 146 -92.55 1.29 18.77
C SER A 146 -92.07 0.56 17.51
N GLY A 147 -92.50 -0.68 17.32
CA GLY A 147 -92.04 -1.56 16.24
C GLY A 147 -92.91 -1.54 14.99
N LYS A 148 -92.44 -2.27 13.96
CA LYS A 148 -93.21 -3.13 13.06
C LYS A 148 -92.22 -3.87 12.12
N SER A 149 -92.29 -5.21 12.14
CA SER A 149 -92.51 -6.13 10.99
C SER A 149 -91.77 -5.82 9.67
N VAL A 150 -91.13 -6.72 8.91
CA VAL A 150 -91.21 -8.19 8.73
C VAL A 150 -90.01 -8.59 7.82
N ALA A 151 -89.42 -9.78 8.01
CA ALA A 151 -88.47 -10.43 7.08
C ALA A 151 -89.24 -11.04 5.87
N PRO A 152 -88.65 -11.63 4.78
CA PRO A 152 -87.27 -12.08 4.59
C PRO A 152 -86.73 -11.91 3.15
N LEU A 153 -85.48 -12.30 2.86
CA LEU A 153 -85.12 -13.21 1.74
C LEU A 153 -83.62 -13.53 1.72
N ASN A 154 -83.37 -14.80 1.43
CA ASN A 154 -82.09 -15.51 1.48
C ASN A 154 -81.02 -14.93 0.54
N ALA A 155 -79.79 -14.81 1.05
CA ALA A 155 -78.57 -14.70 0.26
C ALA A 155 -77.52 -15.72 0.74
N ALA A 156 -77.96 -16.94 1.07
CA ALA A 156 -77.10 -18.02 1.55
C ALA A 156 -76.40 -18.83 0.44
N ASP A 157 -76.67 -18.58 -0.85
CA ASP A 157 -76.23 -19.51 -1.93
C ASP A 157 -75.23 -18.97 -2.97
N ILE A 158 -74.64 -17.79 -2.80
CA ILE A 158 -73.63 -17.27 -3.77
C ILE A 158 -72.24 -17.05 -3.15
N ALA A 159 -72.12 -16.95 -1.82
CA ALA A 159 -70.83 -16.67 -1.17
C ALA A 159 -69.93 -17.90 -0.94
N GLY A 160 -70.48 -19.13 -1.02
CA GLY A 160 -69.75 -20.35 -0.66
C GLY A 160 -68.74 -20.86 -1.70
N LYS A 161 -69.03 -20.72 -3.01
CA LYS A 161 -68.15 -21.24 -4.08
C LYS A 161 -67.05 -20.28 -4.50
N GLN A 162 -67.27 -18.96 -4.45
CA GLN A 162 -66.25 -17.96 -4.78
C GLN A 162 -65.25 -17.75 -3.63
N GLY A 163 -65.69 -17.85 -2.37
CA GLY A 163 -64.80 -17.80 -1.21
C GLY A 163 -63.80 -18.95 -1.17
N ALA A 164 -64.24 -20.18 -1.45
CA ALA A 164 -63.38 -21.36 -1.47
C ALA A 164 -62.35 -21.34 -2.63
N MET A 165 -62.73 -20.87 -3.81
CA MET A 165 -61.81 -20.74 -4.96
C MET A 165 -60.74 -19.65 -4.73
N LEU A 166 -61.11 -18.56 -4.06
CA LEU A 166 -60.20 -17.45 -3.73
C LEU A 166 -59.28 -17.81 -2.55
N LEU A 167 -59.77 -18.56 -1.56
CA LEU A 167 -58.97 -19.17 -0.49
C LEU A 167 -57.97 -20.19 -1.04
N HIS A 168 -58.40 -21.07 -1.95
CA HIS A 168 -57.52 -22.06 -2.57
C HIS A 168 -56.48 -21.41 -3.51
N SER A 169 -56.83 -20.31 -4.19
CA SER A 169 -55.90 -19.51 -4.99
C SER A 169 -54.87 -18.75 -4.12
N LEU A 170 -55.30 -18.22 -2.97
CA LEU A 170 -54.42 -17.59 -1.97
C LEU A 170 -53.51 -18.61 -1.26
N GLU A 171 -54.01 -19.81 -0.95
CA GLU A 171 -53.22 -20.91 -0.40
C GLU A 171 -52.22 -21.45 -1.42
N SER A 172 -52.62 -21.64 -2.68
CA SER A 172 -51.73 -22.04 -3.77
C SER A 172 -50.61 -21.02 -3.99
N LYS A 173 -50.93 -19.71 -4.01
CA LYS A 173 -49.91 -18.64 -4.08
C LYS A 173 -49.01 -18.60 -2.84
N ARG A 174 -49.54 -18.87 -1.64
CA ARG A 174 -48.75 -18.99 -0.39
C ARG A 174 -47.82 -20.20 -0.39
N MET A 175 -48.28 -21.34 -0.91
CA MET A 175 -47.48 -22.57 -1.03
C MET A 175 -46.36 -22.40 -2.06
N LEU A 176 -46.66 -21.79 -3.21
CA LEU A 176 -45.66 -21.48 -4.24
C LEU A 176 -44.62 -20.46 -3.72
N GLN A 177 -45.06 -19.42 -3.00
CA GLN A 177 -44.15 -18.48 -2.36
C GLN A 177 -43.32 -19.13 -1.24
N ARG A 178 -43.87 -20.07 -0.45
CA ARG A 178 -43.10 -20.83 0.55
C ARG A 178 -42.07 -21.74 -0.11
N GLY A 179 -42.43 -22.43 -1.19
CA GLY A 179 -41.51 -23.26 -1.97
C GLY A 179 -40.36 -22.46 -2.55
N LEU A 180 -40.66 -21.33 -3.22
CA LEU A 180 -39.64 -20.44 -3.79
C LEU A 180 -38.70 -19.88 -2.69
N ARG A 181 -39.25 -19.51 -1.53
CA ARG A 181 -38.45 -19.04 -0.37
C ARG A 181 -37.55 -20.15 0.17
N ALA A 182 -38.09 -21.35 0.35
CA ALA A 182 -37.32 -22.48 0.85
C ALA A 182 -36.15 -22.80 -0.09
N ILE A 183 -36.39 -22.74 -1.41
CA ILE A 183 -35.39 -22.92 -2.46
C ILE A 183 -34.32 -21.82 -2.40
N VAL A 184 -34.72 -20.55 -2.39
CA VAL A 184 -33.77 -19.41 -2.34
C VAL A 184 -32.95 -19.42 -1.07
N GLY A 185 -33.56 -19.68 0.09
CA GLY A 185 -32.85 -19.84 1.35
C GLY A 185 -31.84 -20.98 1.26
N PHE A 186 -32.25 -22.16 0.78
CA PHE A 186 -31.36 -23.30 0.63
C PHE A 186 -30.12 -22.97 -0.23
N PHE A 187 -30.27 -22.21 -1.32
CA PHE A 187 -29.12 -21.73 -2.11
C PHE A 187 -28.16 -20.87 -1.29
N PHE A 188 -28.65 -19.93 -0.47
CA PHE A 188 -27.79 -19.12 0.39
C PHE A 188 -27.09 -19.93 1.48
N LEU A 189 -27.76 -20.95 2.05
CA LEU A 189 -27.13 -21.88 3.00
C LEU A 189 -25.99 -22.66 2.34
N VAL A 190 -26.28 -23.28 1.19
CA VAL A 190 -25.28 -24.07 0.44
C VAL A 190 -24.12 -23.19 0.03
N TYR A 191 -24.38 -21.98 -0.45
CA TYR A 191 -23.34 -21.01 -0.78
C TYR A 191 -22.51 -20.61 0.45
N GLY A 192 -23.16 -20.32 1.59
CA GLY A 192 -22.47 -19.98 2.84
C GLY A 192 -21.57 -21.11 3.36
N ILE A 193 -22.08 -22.35 3.37
CA ILE A 193 -21.29 -23.54 3.72
C ILE A 193 -20.15 -23.73 2.71
N GLY A 194 -20.42 -23.60 1.42
CA GLY A 194 -19.44 -23.71 0.35
C GLY A 194 -18.29 -22.71 0.52
N CYS A 195 -18.59 -21.44 0.85
CA CYS A 195 -17.56 -20.44 1.15
C CYS A 195 -16.70 -20.82 2.36
N ILE A 196 -17.30 -21.35 3.43
CA ILE A 196 -16.55 -21.79 4.62
C ILE A 196 -15.63 -22.95 4.24
N VAL A 197 -16.15 -23.99 3.59
CA VAL A 197 -15.39 -25.16 3.17
C VAL A 197 -14.25 -24.74 2.24
N TYR A 198 -14.53 -23.92 1.23
CA TYR A 198 -13.52 -23.37 0.32
C TYR A 198 -12.43 -22.61 1.09
N THR A 199 -12.80 -21.74 2.02
CA THR A 199 -11.85 -20.93 2.78
C THR A 199 -10.95 -21.82 3.65
N VAL A 200 -11.53 -22.79 4.37
CA VAL A 200 -10.78 -23.72 5.23
C VAL A 200 -9.82 -24.57 4.40
N VAL A 201 -10.29 -25.11 3.27
CA VAL A 201 -9.46 -25.92 2.37
C VAL A 201 -8.35 -25.06 1.73
N ALA A 202 -8.67 -23.85 1.26
CA ALA A 202 -7.67 -22.95 0.68
C ALA A 202 -6.60 -22.54 1.69
N VAL A 203 -6.97 -22.23 2.93
CA VAL A 203 -6.01 -21.90 3.98
C VAL A 203 -5.12 -23.10 4.31
N HIS A 204 -5.70 -24.29 4.49
CA HIS A 204 -4.94 -25.47 4.84
C HIS A 204 -3.99 -25.90 3.72
N ALA A 205 -4.49 -25.98 2.48
CA ALA A 205 -3.68 -26.37 1.32
C ALA A 205 -2.55 -25.37 1.04
N SER A 206 -2.83 -24.07 1.06
CA SER A 206 -1.81 -23.05 0.78
C SER A 206 -0.73 -23.00 1.87
N ARG A 207 -1.10 -23.19 3.14
CA ARG A 207 -0.12 -23.25 4.24
C ARG A 207 0.78 -24.49 4.15
N ASN A 208 0.20 -25.63 3.80
CA ASN A 208 1.00 -26.85 3.62
C ASN A 208 1.97 -26.69 2.44
N ALA A 209 1.52 -26.07 1.33
CA ALA A 209 2.37 -25.79 0.17
C ALA A 209 3.55 -24.86 0.47
N CYS A 210 3.36 -23.86 1.33
CA CYS A 210 4.41 -22.91 1.73
C CYS A 210 5.17 -23.31 3.00
N SER A 211 4.88 -24.47 3.60
CA SER A 211 5.46 -24.86 4.90
C SER A 211 6.98 -25.02 4.88
N SER A 212 7.57 -25.27 3.71
CA SER A 212 9.02 -25.37 3.50
C SER A 212 9.74 -24.02 3.44
N TYR A 213 9.02 -22.90 3.33
CA TYR A 213 9.60 -21.56 3.16
C TYR A 213 9.13 -20.63 4.29
N PRO A 214 9.73 -20.69 5.49
CA PRO A 214 9.34 -19.82 6.61
C PRO A 214 9.54 -18.31 6.33
N GLU A 215 10.39 -17.98 5.37
CA GLU A 215 10.68 -16.62 4.88
C GLU A 215 9.55 -16.07 3.98
N CYS A 216 8.63 -16.93 3.55
CA CYS A 216 7.39 -16.50 2.90
C CYS A 216 6.40 -16.01 3.96
N VAL A 217 6.43 -14.71 4.23
CA VAL A 217 5.77 -14.13 5.39
C VAL A 217 4.27 -13.91 5.16
N GLN A 218 3.87 -13.83 3.89
CA GLN A 218 2.49 -13.67 3.46
C GLN A 218 2.16 -14.60 2.29
N ILE A 219 1.03 -15.28 2.39
CA ILE A 219 0.61 -16.34 1.47
C ILE A 219 -0.71 -15.95 0.81
N ALA A 220 -0.82 -16.14 -0.50
CA ALA A 220 -2.05 -16.06 -1.25
C ALA A 220 -2.90 -17.32 -1.01
N TYR A 221 -4.04 -17.16 -0.33
CA TYR A 221 -4.96 -18.26 -0.08
C TYR A 221 -5.83 -18.52 -1.31
N GLN A 222 -5.43 -19.52 -2.11
CA GLN A 222 -6.19 -19.94 -3.28
C GLN A 222 -6.24 -21.47 -3.35
N TRP A 223 -7.39 -22.00 -3.73
CA TRP A 223 -7.54 -23.43 -3.99
C TRP A 223 -8.18 -23.66 -5.35
N VAL A 224 -7.48 -24.39 -6.21
CA VAL A 224 -7.97 -24.80 -7.53
C VAL A 224 -8.31 -26.30 -7.47
N PRO A 225 -9.59 -26.68 -7.59
CA PRO A 225 -9.98 -28.09 -7.58
C PRO A 225 -9.32 -28.85 -8.74
N GLY A 226 -8.60 -29.94 -8.43
CA GLY A 226 -7.99 -30.82 -9.44
C GLY A 226 -6.55 -30.48 -9.87
N ALA A 227 -5.91 -29.47 -9.27
CA ALA A 227 -4.50 -29.20 -9.51
C ALA A 227 -3.60 -30.20 -8.73
N PRO A 228 -2.68 -30.93 -9.39
CA PRO A 228 -1.94 -32.03 -8.77
C PRO A 228 -0.83 -31.59 -7.80
N ASN A 229 -0.31 -30.36 -7.90
CA ASN A 229 0.64 -29.78 -6.94
C ASN A 229 0.36 -28.27 -6.84
N VAL A 230 0.03 -27.78 -5.64
CA VAL A 230 -0.16 -26.35 -5.40
C VAL A 230 1.23 -25.76 -5.13
N ALA A 231 1.79 -25.03 -6.09
CA ALA A 231 2.99 -24.23 -5.86
C ALA A 231 2.74 -23.22 -4.73
N CYS A 232 3.77 -22.88 -3.95
CA CYS A 232 3.62 -21.89 -2.89
C CYS A 232 3.26 -20.52 -3.48
N GLY A 233 2.04 -20.06 -3.23
CA GLY A 233 1.56 -18.75 -3.67
C GLY A 233 2.07 -17.63 -2.77
N CYS A 234 3.39 -17.41 -2.72
CA CYS A 234 3.95 -16.37 -1.85
C CYS A 234 3.62 -14.96 -2.36
N LEU A 235 3.19 -14.08 -1.46
CA LEU A 235 2.94 -12.66 -1.73
C LEU A 235 4.13 -11.79 -1.28
N ALA A 236 4.70 -12.10 -0.12
CA ALA A 236 5.84 -11.36 0.44
C ALA A 236 6.94 -12.33 0.85
N TYR A 237 8.06 -12.30 0.11
CA TYR A 237 9.27 -13.04 0.44
C TYR A 237 10.26 -12.11 1.13
N VAL A 238 10.58 -12.39 2.38
CA VAL A 238 11.39 -11.53 3.23
C VAL A 238 12.41 -12.40 3.94
N ASP A 239 13.65 -12.33 3.47
CA ASP A 239 14.78 -13.02 4.08
C ASP A 239 15.87 -12.00 4.38
N ARG A 240 15.95 -11.65 5.66
CA ARG A 240 16.76 -10.54 6.14
C ARG A 240 17.64 -11.03 7.25
N ASP A 241 18.94 -11.00 7.02
CA ASP A 241 19.91 -11.24 8.05
C ASP A 241 20.52 -9.92 8.50
N LEU A 242 20.21 -9.55 9.74
CA LEU A 242 20.63 -8.28 10.32
C LEU A 242 22.02 -8.38 10.97
N ALA A 243 22.62 -9.58 11.00
CA ALA A 243 24.00 -9.71 11.40
C ALA A 243 24.89 -8.92 10.42
N PRO A 244 25.89 -8.15 10.90
CA PRO A 244 26.89 -7.56 10.02
C PRO A 244 27.50 -8.67 9.17
N ALA A 245 27.75 -8.40 7.89
CA ALA A 245 28.28 -9.36 6.91
C ALA A 245 29.76 -9.72 7.18
N GLU A 246 30.09 -10.13 8.41
CA GLU A 246 31.44 -10.55 8.84
C GLU A 246 31.76 -12.02 8.49
N SER A 247 30.95 -12.67 7.66
CA SER A 247 31.23 -14.01 7.15
C SER A 247 31.04 -14.06 5.64
N GLU A 248 32.15 -14.20 4.90
CA GLU A 248 32.28 -14.20 3.43
C GLU A 248 31.45 -15.27 2.68
N GLU A 249 30.58 -16.01 3.36
CA GLU A 249 29.71 -17.03 2.77
C GLU A 249 28.24 -16.69 3.01
N LEU A 250 27.72 -15.75 2.21
CA LEU A 250 26.30 -15.45 2.15
C LEU A 250 25.53 -16.66 1.59
N ILE A 251 24.39 -16.97 2.20
CA ILE A 251 23.49 -18.04 1.74
C ILE A 251 22.94 -17.67 0.36
N ASP A 252 23.11 -18.55 -0.62
CA ASP A 252 22.53 -18.40 -1.95
C ASP A 252 21.03 -18.74 -1.91
N VAL A 253 20.21 -17.74 -2.26
CA VAL A 253 18.75 -17.85 -2.29
C VAL A 253 18.18 -17.77 -3.70
N THR A 254 19.02 -17.82 -4.73
CA THR A 254 18.60 -17.67 -6.14
C THR A 254 17.54 -18.70 -6.51
N GLN A 255 17.76 -19.96 -6.14
CA GLN A 255 16.80 -21.04 -6.41
C GLN A 255 15.53 -20.88 -5.58
N THR A 256 15.64 -20.53 -4.30
CA THR A 256 14.49 -20.29 -3.42
C THR A 256 13.60 -19.17 -3.96
N LEU A 257 14.20 -18.05 -4.38
CA LEU A 257 13.50 -16.96 -5.03
C LEU A 257 12.81 -17.42 -6.32
N ALA A 258 13.48 -18.23 -7.12
CA ALA A 258 12.91 -18.75 -8.37
C ALA A 258 11.69 -19.66 -8.11
N GLU A 259 11.74 -20.49 -7.08
CA GLU A 259 10.66 -21.39 -6.67
C GLU A 259 9.45 -20.61 -6.12
N LEU A 260 9.67 -19.60 -5.27
CA LEU A 260 8.62 -18.73 -4.75
C LEU A 260 8.00 -17.83 -5.84
N ALA A 261 8.79 -17.44 -6.84
CA ALA A 261 8.32 -16.67 -7.99
C ALA A 261 7.51 -17.50 -8.98
N SER A 262 7.64 -18.83 -8.99
CA SER A 262 6.97 -19.72 -9.95
C SER A 262 5.44 -19.58 -9.98
N ALA A 263 4.82 -19.21 -8.86
CA ALA A 263 3.38 -18.96 -8.77
C ALA A 263 2.95 -17.63 -9.42
N GLY A 264 3.88 -16.73 -9.73
CA GLY A 264 3.61 -15.42 -10.33
C GLY A 264 2.83 -14.47 -9.41
N LYS A 265 2.88 -14.70 -8.08
CA LYS A 265 2.09 -13.97 -7.08
C LYS A 265 2.89 -12.97 -6.24
N LEU A 266 4.22 -12.99 -6.28
CA LEU A 266 5.04 -12.10 -5.48
C LEU A 266 4.69 -10.62 -5.72
N GLN A 267 4.51 -9.90 -4.62
CA GLN A 267 4.25 -8.46 -4.54
C GLN A 267 5.38 -7.74 -3.82
N THR A 268 6.01 -8.39 -2.85
CA THR A 268 7.13 -7.83 -2.08
C THR A 268 8.28 -8.83 -2.03
N VAL A 269 9.48 -8.38 -2.38
CA VAL A 269 10.74 -9.13 -2.20
C VAL A 269 11.69 -8.26 -1.41
N GLN A 270 12.13 -8.75 -0.25
CA GLN A 270 13.11 -8.08 0.59
C GLN A 270 14.22 -9.06 0.97
N LEU A 271 15.42 -8.80 0.46
CA LEU A 271 16.60 -9.62 0.68
C LEU A 271 17.71 -8.75 1.26
N VAL A 272 18.23 -9.15 2.42
CA VAL A 272 19.33 -8.46 3.10
C VAL A 272 20.37 -9.49 3.50
N ASN A 273 21.62 -9.29 3.07
CA ASN A 273 22.73 -10.21 3.32
C ASN A 273 22.40 -11.64 2.82
N ARG A 274 21.92 -11.75 1.57
CA ARG A 274 21.59 -13.00 0.89
C ARG A 274 22.08 -12.99 -0.53
N LYS A 275 22.81 -14.02 -0.95
CA LYS A 275 23.45 -14.04 -2.26
C LYS A 275 22.43 -14.36 -3.36
N ILE A 276 22.44 -13.55 -4.40
CA ILE A 276 21.83 -13.85 -5.69
C ILE A 276 22.96 -13.99 -6.69
N ASN A 277 23.01 -15.12 -7.38
CA ASN A 277 24.10 -15.42 -8.29
C ASN A 277 23.86 -14.79 -9.67
N GLY A 278 24.63 -13.77 -10.02
CA GLY A 278 24.59 -13.11 -11.32
C GLY A 278 23.39 -12.17 -11.48
N SER A 279 22.24 -12.71 -11.89
CA SER A 279 21.03 -11.93 -12.20
C SER A 279 19.80 -12.44 -11.47
N LEU A 280 18.74 -11.63 -11.45
CA LEU A 280 17.43 -12.05 -10.97
C LEU A 280 16.90 -13.24 -11.81
N PRO A 281 16.23 -14.23 -11.18
CA PRO A 281 15.76 -15.42 -11.89
C PRO A 281 14.63 -15.11 -12.86
N ASP A 282 14.65 -15.74 -14.05
CA ASP A 282 13.64 -15.50 -15.11
C ASP A 282 12.20 -15.81 -14.68
N THR A 283 12.01 -16.69 -13.70
CA THR A 283 10.66 -16.97 -13.17
C THR A 283 10.01 -15.75 -12.52
N LEU A 284 10.81 -14.78 -12.06
CA LEU A 284 10.33 -13.51 -11.50
C LEU A 284 9.64 -12.63 -12.55
N GLN A 285 9.87 -12.89 -13.85
CA GLN A 285 9.11 -12.26 -14.95
C GLN A 285 7.60 -12.58 -14.90
N ALA A 286 7.20 -13.68 -14.26
CA ALA A 286 5.78 -14.01 -14.09
C ALA A 286 5.10 -13.11 -13.04
N CYS A 287 5.87 -12.48 -12.15
CA CYS A 287 5.39 -11.68 -11.03
C CYS A 287 5.04 -10.24 -11.43
N ARG A 288 4.03 -10.08 -12.30
CA ARG A 288 3.51 -8.77 -12.76
C ARG A 288 2.86 -7.90 -11.68
N GLY A 289 2.78 -8.43 -10.46
CA GLY A 289 2.20 -7.78 -9.28
C GLY A 289 3.22 -7.18 -8.33
N LEU A 290 4.52 -7.25 -8.67
CA LEU A 290 5.60 -6.78 -7.80
C LEU A 290 5.53 -5.27 -7.58
N ARG A 291 5.43 -4.86 -6.31
CA ARG A 291 5.36 -3.47 -5.84
C ARG A 291 6.61 -3.03 -5.10
N ASN A 292 7.20 -3.92 -4.30
CA ASN A 292 8.37 -3.59 -3.48
C ASN A 292 9.51 -4.54 -3.77
N LEU A 293 10.66 -4.00 -4.19
CA LEU A 293 11.89 -4.74 -4.39
C LEU A 293 13.02 -4.11 -3.58
N VAL A 294 13.51 -4.83 -2.58
CA VAL A 294 14.61 -4.40 -1.71
C VAL A 294 15.70 -5.46 -1.74
N LEU A 295 16.89 -5.07 -2.20
CA LEU A 295 18.06 -5.92 -2.38
C LEU A 295 19.26 -5.23 -1.74
N ILE A 296 19.63 -5.62 -0.52
CA ILE A 296 20.75 -5.02 0.22
C ILE A 296 21.82 -6.08 0.44
N HIS A 297 23.04 -5.81 0.00
CA HIS A 297 24.18 -6.73 0.06
C HIS A 297 23.85 -8.11 -0.54
N THR A 298 23.22 -8.10 -1.72
CA THR A 298 22.77 -9.35 -2.37
C THR A 298 23.73 -9.89 -3.41
N GLY A 299 24.68 -9.08 -3.89
CA GLY A 299 25.62 -9.50 -4.92
C GLY A 299 25.03 -9.62 -6.32
N VAL A 300 23.83 -9.06 -6.57
CA VAL A 300 23.25 -8.98 -7.92
C VAL A 300 24.14 -8.11 -8.80
N GLN A 301 24.58 -8.65 -9.92
CA GLN A 301 25.47 -7.98 -10.87
C GLN A 301 24.71 -7.40 -12.06
N VAL A 302 23.66 -8.08 -12.53
CA VAL A 302 22.93 -7.70 -13.75
C VAL A 302 21.43 -7.75 -13.53
N PHE A 303 20.74 -6.67 -13.90
CA PHE A 303 19.28 -6.68 -13.99
C PHE A 303 18.83 -7.22 -15.36
N PRO A 304 17.90 -8.19 -15.39
CA PRO A 304 17.43 -8.75 -16.65
C PRO A 304 16.62 -7.72 -17.44
N THR A 305 16.75 -7.75 -18.77
CA THR A 305 16.06 -6.80 -19.66
C THR A 305 14.53 -6.90 -19.59
N TRP A 306 13.98 -8.06 -19.24
CA TRP A 306 12.54 -8.21 -19.07
C TRP A 306 11.98 -7.43 -17.87
N ALA A 307 12.84 -6.98 -16.94
CA ALA A 307 12.44 -6.23 -15.75
C ALA A 307 11.67 -4.96 -16.12
N SER A 308 12.08 -4.28 -17.20
CA SER A 308 11.42 -3.06 -17.69
C SER A 308 9.93 -3.29 -17.99
N SER A 309 9.56 -4.46 -18.50
CA SER A 309 8.18 -4.81 -18.86
C SER A 309 7.38 -5.47 -17.73
N SER A 310 8.06 -6.24 -16.87
CA SER A 310 7.40 -7.05 -15.84
C SER A 310 7.12 -6.28 -14.56
N PHE A 311 7.99 -5.32 -14.21
CA PHE A 311 7.89 -4.54 -12.98
C PHE A 311 7.06 -3.26 -13.15
N SER A 312 6.06 -3.27 -14.03
CA SER A 312 5.21 -2.10 -14.33
C SER A 312 4.36 -1.61 -13.15
N LYS A 313 4.30 -2.37 -12.04
CA LYS A 313 3.57 -2.02 -10.80
C LYS A 313 4.51 -1.72 -9.64
N LEU A 314 5.80 -1.58 -9.90
CA LEU A 314 6.78 -1.31 -8.86
C LEU A 314 6.55 0.08 -8.29
N GLU A 315 6.51 0.17 -6.96
CA GLU A 315 6.28 1.39 -6.17
C GLU A 315 7.53 1.78 -5.39
N TYR A 316 8.35 0.79 -4.99
CA TYR A 316 9.57 0.99 -4.20
C TYR A 316 10.71 0.11 -4.71
N LEU A 317 11.81 0.75 -5.09
CA LEU A 317 13.06 0.09 -5.49
C LEU A 317 14.21 0.54 -4.58
N HIS A 318 14.82 -0.39 -3.86
CA HIS A 318 16.04 -0.15 -3.09
C HIS A 318 17.06 -1.24 -3.42
N ILE A 319 18.16 -0.84 -4.02
CA ILE A 319 19.32 -1.70 -4.27
C ILE A 319 20.53 -1.06 -3.59
N GLU A 320 21.21 -1.82 -2.77
CA GLU A 320 22.40 -1.39 -2.04
C GLU A 320 23.45 -2.50 -2.15
N GLY A 321 24.58 -2.16 -2.77
CA GLY A 321 25.72 -3.07 -2.90
C GLY A 321 26.54 -3.15 -1.62
N ALA A 322 27.47 -4.10 -1.60
CA ALA A 322 28.37 -4.27 -0.48
C ALA A 322 29.68 -3.52 -0.78
N SER A 323 30.52 -3.29 0.23
CA SER A 323 31.87 -2.75 0.00
C SER A 323 32.83 -3.75 -0.67
N SER A 324 32.36 -4.96 -1.02
CA SER A 324 33.10 -6.06 -1.64
C SER A 324 32.83 -6.17 -3.15
N ASP A 325 33.58 -7.01 -3.87
CA ASP A 325 33.62 -7.08 -5.34
C ASP A 325 32.30 -7.50 -6.05
N ALA A 326 31.22 -7.78 -5.30
CA ALA A 326 29.94 -8.23 -5.85
C ALA A 326 28.92 -7.08 -5.88
N ASP A 327 29.09 -6.19 -6.85
CA ASP A 327 28.20 -5.04 -7.06
C ASP A 327 27.48 -5.11 -8.40
N LEU A 328 26.42 -4.31 -8.51
CA LEU A 328 25.67 -4.10 -9.74
C LEU A 328 26.59 -3.48 -10.81
N MET A 329 26.72 -4.18 -11.93
CA MET A 329 27.56 -3.80 -13.07
C MET A 329 26.73 -3.24 -14.22
N GLU A 330 25.49 -3.70 -14.40
CA GLU A 330 24.64 -3.32 -15.53
C GLU A 330 23.17 -3.18 -15.11
N LEU A 331 22.57 -2.07 -15.53
CA LEU A 331 21.14 -1.81 -15.49
C LEU A 331 20.60 -1.61 -16.91
N PRO A 332 19.46 -2.22 -17.28
CA PRO A 332 18.83 -1.98 -18.57
C PRO A 332 18.49 -0.49 -18.76
N SER A 333 18.84 0.08 -19.91
CA SER A 333 18.60 1.50 -20.19
C SER A 333 17.11 1.88 -20.24
N ASP A 334 16.23 0.91 -20.50
CA ASP A 334 14.77 1.04 -20.52
C ASP A 334 14.10 0.64 -19.20
N LEU A 335 14.87 0.39 -18.13
CA LEU A 335 14.35 -0.19 -16.88
C LEU A 335 13.13 0.56 -16.34
N PHE A 336 13.17 1.89 -16.34
CA PHE A 336 12.14 2.72 -15.73
C PHE A 336 10.96 3.06 -16.66
N THR A 337 11.01 2.71 -17.95
CA THR A 337 10.06 3.19 -18.96
C THR A 337 8.60 2.81 -18.70
N SER A 338 8.33 1.67 -18.05
CA SER A 338 6.94 1.23 -17.75
C SER A 338 6.52 1.39 -16.29
N MET A 339 7.38 1.94 -15.43
CA MET A 339 7.19 1.97 -13.98
C MET A 339 6.51 3.27 -13.50
N THR A 340 5.36 3.62 -14.08
CA THR A 340 4.68 4.91 -13.80
C THR A 340 4.24 5.08 -12.34
N GLY A 341 4.11 3.97 -11.60
CA GLY A 341 3.76 3.95 -10.18
C GLY A 341 4.96 3.97 -9.22
N LEU A 342 6.19 4.15 -9.71
CA LEU A 342 7.39 4.10 -8.88
C LEU A 342 7.53 5.39 -8.08
N HIS A 343 7.47 5.30 -6.74
CA HIS A 343 7.53 6.45 -5.84
C HIS A 343 8.93 6.71 -5.29
N THR A 344 9.74 5.66 -5.12
CA THR A 344 11.07 5.77 -4.51
C THR A 344 12.09 4.93 -5.25
N ILE A 345 13.21 5.57 -5.58
CA ILE A 345 14.42 4.93 -6.08
C ILE A 345 15.53 5.17 -5.07
N HIS A 346 16.13 4.09 -4.58
CA HIS A 346 17.33 4.11 -3.76
C HIS A 346 18.36 3.19 -4.40
N LEU A 347 19.44 3.77 -4.93
CA LEU A 347 20.58 3.03 -5.45
C LEU A 347 21.83 3.49 -4.72
N SER A 348 22.54 2.56 -4.09
CA SER A 348 23.74 2.92 -3.34
C SER A 348 24.82 1.85 -3.33
N TYR A 349 26.06 2.28 -3.09
CA TYR A 349 27.23 1.39 -2.96
C TYR A 349 27.40 0.47 -4.16
N HIS A 350 27.44 1.04 -5.38
CA HIS A 350 27.72 0.30 -6.60
C HIS A 350 28.91 0.94 -7.30
N ALA A 351 30.12 0.48 -6.95
CA ALA A 351 31.35 1.14 -7.37
C ALA A 351 31.59 1.04 -8.89
N TYR A 352 31.14 -0.04 -9.52
CA TYR A 352 31.44 -0.39 -10.92
C TYR A 352 30.29 -0.11 -11.89
N LEU A 353 29.15 0.40 -11.43
CA LEU A 353 28.01 0.73 -12.29
C LEU A 353 28.37 1.93 -13.18
N PRO A 354 28.42 1.78 -14.52
CA PRO A 354 28.95 2.82 -15.40
C PRO A 354 27.93 3.92 -15.70
N GLU A 355 26.65 3.57 -15.80
CA GLU A 355 25.57 4.47 -16.22
C GLU A 355 24.25 4.12 -15.50
N LEU A 356 23.36 5.11 -15.40
CA LEU A 356 22.03 4.96 -14.83
C LEU A 356 20.95 5.08 -15.92
N PRO A 357 19.86 4.28 -15.87
CA PRO A 357 18.76 4.41 -16.82
C PRO A 357 18.07 5.77 -16.71
N ALA A 358 17.53 6.24 -17.84
CA ALA A 358 16.77 7.49 -17.90
C ALA A 358 15.53 7.43 -16.99
N MET A 359 15.26 8.52 -16.28
CA MET A 359 14.12 8.65 -15.36
C MET A 359 12.99 9.44 -16.02
N ASP A 360 12.63 9.07 -17.25
CA ASP A 360 11.62 9.76 -18.03
C ASP A 360 10.22 9.16 -17.79
N GLY A 361 9.23 10.01 -17.54
CA GLY A 361 7.82 9.59 -17.43
C GLY A 361 7.45 8.89 -16.11
N LEU A 362 8.26 9.03 -15.07
CA LEU A 362 7.95 8.52 -13.73
C LEU A 362 7.04 9.49 -12.96
N GLU A 363 5.76 9.55 -13.34
CA GLU A 363 4.77 10.51 -12.84
C GLU A 363 4.59 10.51 -11.30
N ALA A 364 4.71 9.33 -10.69
CA ALA A 364 4.55 9.15 -9.24
C ALA A 364 5.87 9.25 -8.45
N LEU A 365 7.00 9.53 -9.10
CA LEU A 365 8.31 9.52 -8.43
C LEU A 365 8.41 10.69 -7.47
N GLU A 366 8.60 10.37 -6.19
CA GLU A 366 8.67 11.37 -5.13
C GLU A 366 10.09 11.51 -4.56
N CYS A 367 10.85 10.41 -4.50
CA CYS A 367 12.13 10.36 -3.80
C CYS A 367 13.19 9.63 -4.64
N VAL A 368 14.34 10.28 -4.83
CA VAL A 368 15.53 9.70 -5.48
C VAL A 368 16.72 9.81 -4.54
N TYR A 369 17.38 8.69 -4.26
CA TYR A 369 18.67 8.65 -3.57
C TYR A 369 19.68 7.87 -4.40
N LEU A 370 20.79 8.54 -4.71
CA LEU A 370 21.94 7.98 -5.42
C LEU A 370 23.17 8.22 -4.55
N GLY A 371 23.75 7.13 -4.02
CA GLY A 371 24.82 7.19 -3.03
C GLY A 371 26.02 6.31 -3.38
N TYR A 372 27.25 6.79 -3.24
CA TYR A 372 28.46 5.96 -3.37
C TYR A 372 28.55 5.21 -4.72
N LEU A 373 28.32 5.93 -5.82
CA LEU A 373 28.41 5.41 -7.18
C LEU A 373 29.70 5.92 -7.83
N ASN A 374 30.78 5.15 -7.69
CA ASN A 374 32.14 5.64 -7.99
C ASN A 374 32.45 5.81 -9.48
N SER A 375 31.81 5.02 -10.34
CA SER A 375 32.05 5.03 -11.80
C SER A 375 31.09 5.93 -12.59
N ILE A 376 30.03 6.44 -11.95
CA ILE A 376 29.05 7.31 -12.60
C ILE A 376 29.67 8.69 -12.86
N THR A 377 29.77 9.06 -14.13
CA THR A 377 30.32 10.36 -14.57
C THR A 377 29.25 11.43 -14.74
N GLU A 378 28.05 11.05 -15.17
CA GLU A 378 26.92 11.93 -15.43
C GLU A 378 25.64 11.35 -14.82
N LEU A 379 24.75 12.24 -14.35
CA LEU A 379 23.43 11.86 -13.86
C LEU A 379 22.47 11.61 -15.04
N PRO A 380 21.49 10.69 -14.90
CA PRO A 380 20.58 10.36 -15.99
C PRO A 380 19.68 11.54 -16.36
N SER A 381 19.05 11.50 -17.54
CA SER A 381 18.01 12.46 -17.88
C SER A 381 16.81 12.34 -16.94
N TRP A 382 16.33 13.48 -16.46
CA TRP A 382 15.12 13.58 -15.65
C TRP A 382 14.08 14.26 -16.52
N GLY A 383 13.12 13.48 -17.03
CA GLY A 383 12.05 13.95 -17.90
C GLY A 383 11.01 14.79 -17.16
N ASP A 384 9.72 14.54 -17.35
CA ASP A 384 8.67 15.17 -16.55
C ASP A 384 8.43 14.36 -15.27
N LEU A 385 8.80 14.93 -14.11
CA LEU A 385 8.68 14.33 -12.78
C LEU A 385 7.85 15.24 -11.85
N PRO A 386 6.52 15.35 -12.07
CA PRO A 386 5.66 16.34 -11.40
C PRO A 386 5.52 16.13 -9.89
N SER A 387 5.77 14.92 -9.40
CA SER A 387 5.64 14.55 -7.98
C SER A 387 6.97 14.59 -7.21
N LEU A 388 8.07 14.95 -7.88
CA LEU A 388 9.41 14.89 -7.30
C LEU A 388 9.56 15.89 -6.15
N GLN A 389 9.88 15.37 -4.97
CA GLN A 389 9.94 16.13 -3.73
C GLN A 389 11.30 16.04 -3.05
N VAL A 390 11.98 14.89 -3.13
CA VAL A 390 13.27 14.70 -2.46
C VAL A 390 14.29 14.13 -3.42
N VAL A 391 15.43 14.81 -3.48
CA VAL A 391 16.64 14.32 -4.15
C VAL A 391 17.77 14.29 -3.13
N ALA A 392 18.50 13.18 -3.12
CA ALA A 392 19.72 13.05 -2.32
C ALA A 392 20.83 12.40 -3.15
N LEU A 393 21.93 13.12 -3.29
CA LEU A 393 23.13 12.73 -4.03
C LEU A 393 24.31 12.73 -3.07
N GLU A 394 24.95 11.59 -2.89
CA GLU A 394 26.01 11.42 -1.90
C GLU A 394 27.15 10.59 -2.47
N GLY A 395 28.41 11.01 -2.29
CA GLY A 395 29.56 10.18 -2.66
C GLY A 395 29.59 9.84 -4.15
N LEU A 396 29.50 10.84 -5.02
CA LEU A 396 29.54 10.69 -6.48
C LEU A 396 30.83 11.34 -7.01
N PRO A 397 32.00 10.68 -6.91
CA PRO A 397 33.31 11.31 -7.06
C PRO A 397 33.66 11.76 -8.48
N GLN A 398 32.90 11.36 -9.50
CA GLN A 398 33.12 11.75 -10.91
C GLN A 398 32.03 12.71 -11.44
N VAL A 399 30.96 12.93 -10.67
CA VAL A 399 29.83 13.79 -11.08
C VAL A 399 30.20 15.25 -10.84
N ARG A 400 30.42 15.97 -11.95
CA ARG A 400 30.84 17.38 -11.94
C ARG A 400 29.70 18.38 -12.13
N VAL A 401 28.53 17.90 -12.57
CA VAL A 401 27.38 18.70 -12.98
C VAL A 401 26.11 18.09 -12.37
N LEU A 402 25.23 18.94 -11.82
CA LEU A 402 23.93 18.53 -11.29
C LEU A 402 22.83 18.74 -12.34
N PRO A 403 21.73 17.97 -12.29
CA PRO A 403 20.62 18.13 -13.22
C PRO A 403 19.95 19.51 -13.07
N GLY A 404 19.35 19.98 -14.17
CA GLY A 404 18.49 21.15 -14.12
C GLY A 404 17.24 20.87 -13.29
N VAL A 405 17.03 21.66 -12.23
CA VAL A 405 15.88 21.52 -11.31
C VAL A 405 14.84 22.63 -11.44
N GLU A 406 14.95 23.48 -12.46
CA GLU A 406 14.08 24.65 -12.66
C GLU A 406 12.61 24.27 -12.78
N GLN A 407 12.30 23.23 -13.56
CA GLN A 407 10.96 22.68 -13.73
C GLN A 407 10.35 22.07 -12.45
N TYR A 408 11.15 21.81 -11.42
CA TYR A 408 10.71 21.21 -10.15
C TYR A 408 10.70 22.20 -8.99
N ALA A 409 10.94 23.49 -9.24
CA ALA A 409 11.08 24.50 -8.19
C ALA A 409 9.87 24.54 -7.23
N ASP A 410 8.67 24.27 -7.73
CA ASP A 410 7.43 24.32 -6.93
C ASP A 410 7.15 23.02 -6.15
N SER A 411 7.66 21.87 -6.61
CA SER A 411 7.38 20.55 -6.00
C SER A 411 8.50 20.06 -5.09
N LEU A 412 9.73 20.49 -5.34
CA LEU A 412 10.93 20.02 -4.67
C LEU A 412 11.01 20.58 -3.24
N GLU A 413 10.91 19.71 -2.24
CA GLU A 413 10.99 20.06 -0.82
C GLU A 413 12.42 19.95 -0.27
N MET A 414 13.24 19.07 -0.87
CA MET A 414 14.59 18.80 -0.41
C MET A 414 15.53 18.41 -1.54
N PHE A 415 16.71 19.03 -1.51
CA PHE A 415 17.81 18.69 -2.39
C PHE A 415 19.10 18.57 -1.57
N PHE A 416 19.51 17.34 -1.30
CA PHE A 416 20.71 17.00 -0.54
C PHE A 416 21.84 16.65 -1.50
N VAL A 417 22.99 17.29 -1.34
CA VAL A 417 24.20 17.01 -2.12
C VAL A 417 25.40 17.05 -1.21
N GLN A 418 26.10 15.91 -1.10
CA GLN A 418 27.32 15.76 -0.30
C GLN A 418 28.35 14.90 -1.03
N ASP A 419 29.62 15.11 -0.73
CA ASP A 419 30.71 14.32 -1.29
C ASP A 419 30.70 14.22 -2.84
N THR A 420 30.35 15.31 -3.53
CA THR A 420 30.33 15.38 -5.01
C THR A 420 31.23 16.52 -5.51
N PRO A 421 32.01 16.31 -6.59
CA PRO A 421 32.76 17.39 -7.23
C PRO A 421 31.89 18.54 -7.73
N ALA A 422 30.61 18.31 -8.04
CA ALA A 422 29.70 19.37 -8.48
C ALA A 422 29.56 20.53 -7.48
N CYS A 423 29.83 20.29 -6.19
CA CYS A 423 29.86 21.32 -5.16
C CYS A 423 31.07 22.26 -5.26
N CYS A 424 32.12 21.85 -5.96
CA CYS A 424 33.39 22.56 -5.98
C CYS A 424 33.99 22.75 -7.39
N SER A 425 33.45 22.10 -8.42
CA SER A 425 33.96 22.07 -9.79
C SER A 425 33.85 23.40 -10.54
N GLY A 426 33.19 24.40 -9.96
CA GLY A 426 32.81 25.64 -10.65
C GLY A 426 31.37 25.65 -11.17
N PHE A 427 30.65 24.51 -11.12
CA PHE A 427 29.26 24.39 -11.57
C PHE A 427 28.32 25.40 -10.88
N LEU A 428 28.43 25.56 -9.56
CA LEU A 428 27.60 26.47 -8.76
C LEU A 428 28.10 27.93 -8.77
N SER A 429 29.35 28.15 -9.17
CA SER A 429 30.08 29.41 -9.01
C SER A 429 30.53 30.00 -10.35
N GLN A 430 29.78 29.75 -11.42
CA GLN A 430 30.01 30.32 -12.76
C GLN A 430 31.45 30.06 -13.30
N GLY A 431 32.01 28.89 -12.98
CA GLY A 431 33.35 28.47 -13.39
C GLY A 431 34.44 28.66 -12.35
N ASP A 432 34.16 29.31 -11.20
CA ASP A 432 35.15 29.49 -10.14
C ASP A 432 35.29 28.22 -9.29
N CYS A 433 36.32 27.41 -9.54
CA CYS A 433 36.55 26.18 -8.78
C CYS A 433 36.95 26.46 -7.32
N ASN A 434 36.32 25.77 -6.37
CA ASN A 434 36.60 25.91 -4.93
C ASN A 434 37.46 24.75 -4.41
N THR A 435 38.76 24.99 -4.26
CA THR A 435 39.74 23.97 -3.81
C THR A 435 39.71 23.69 -2.30
N SER A 436 38.85 24.37 -1.53
CA SER A 436 38.69 24.08 -0.10
C SER A 436 37.84 22.83 0.15
N PHE A 437 37.09 22.36 -0.85
CA PHE A 437 36.30 21.15 -0.75
C PHE A 437 37.17 19.90 -0.96
N PRO A 438 37.01 18.86 -0.12
CA PRO A 438 37.80 17.62 -0.23
C PRO A 438 37.67 16.84 -1.53
N ASN A 439 36.64 17.07 -2.36
CA ASN A 439 36.48 16.39 -3.66
C ASN A 439 37.14 17.14 -4.83
N CYS A 440 37.50 18.41 -4.62
CA CYS A 440 38.24 19.23 -5.59
C CYS A 440 39.51 19.79 -4.94
N CYS A 441 40.05 19.13 -3.92
CA CYS A 441 41.35 19.47 -3.39
C CYS A 441 42.46 18.87 -4.27
N THR A 442 43.62 19.52 -4.26
CA THR A 442 44.83 19.05 -4.90
C THR A 442 46.00 19.32 -3.97
N ASP A 443 46.99 18.43 -3.94
CA ASP A 443 48.21 18.63 -3.17
C ASP A 443 49.07 19.77 -3.75
N ASP A 444 48.86 20.11 -5.02
CA ASP A 444 49.67 21.10 -5.74
C ASP A 444 48.86 22.35 -6.08
N SER A 445 49.03 23.40 -5.26
CA SER A 445 48.37 24.72 -5.39
C SER A 445 48.57 25.44 -6.74
N SER A 446 49.47 24.93 -7.59
CA SER A 446 49.81 25.50 -8.89
C SER A 446 48.98 24.96 -10.07
N SER A 447 48.18 23.92 -9.85
CA SER A 447 47.35 23.28 -10.87
C SER A 447 45.90 23.14 -10.41
N LEU A 448 44.94 23.35 -11.32
CA LEU A 448 43.52 23.08 -11.03
C LEU A 448 43.29 21.56 -11.01
N PRO A 449 42.54 21.02 -10.03
CA PRO A 449 42.10 19.64 -10.03
C PRO A 449 41.44 19.24 -11.36
N PRO A 450 41.61 17.99 -11.85
CA PRO A 450 40.94 17.51 -13.05
C PRO A 450 39.40 17.47 -12.90
N THR A 451 38.91 17.55 -11.66
CA THR A 451 37.49 17.64 -11.33
C THR A 451 36.92 19.05 -11.50
N CYS A 452 37.76 20.09 -11.56
CA CYS A 452 37.34 21.44 -11.90
C CYS A 452 36.98 21.52 -13.39
N LEU A 453 35.90 22.25 -13.68
CA LEU A 453 35.58 22.64 -15.05
C LEU A 453 36.61 23.67 -15.51
N VAL A 454 37.19 23.47 -16.70
CA VAL A 454 38.24 24.35 -17.25
C VAL A 454 37.65 25.10 -18.44
N MET A 455 37.56 26.43 -18.32
CA MET A 455 37.23 27.46 -19.35
C MET A 455 37.60 27.08 -20.81
N PRO A 456 37.03 27.67 -21.90
CA PRO A 456 35.76 28.36 -22.13
C PRO A 456 34.82 27.58 -23.11
N ASP A 457 35.09 26.31 -23.43
CA ASP A 457 34.18 25.49 -24.26
C ASP A 457 33.12 24.74 -23.43
N GLU A 458 33.26 24.80 -22.10
CA GLU A 458 32.40 24.14 -21.11
C GLU A 458 31.28 25.05 -20.55
N HIS A 459 30.96 26.18 -21.20
CA HIS A 459 29.87 27.08 -20.75
C HIS A 459 28.51 26.38 -20.61
N ASN A 460 28.28 25.31 -21.37
CA ASN A 460 27.05 24.50 -21.30
C ASN A 460 26.97 23.63 -20.04
N PHE A 461 28.07 23.47 -19.31
CA PHE A 461 28.14 22.71 -18.05
C PHE A 461 28.05 23.62 -16.81
N ILE A 462 27.72 24.90 -17.00
CA ILE A 462 27.45 25.84 -15.91
C ILE A 462 25.94 25.82 -15.62
N ALA A 463 25.57 25.88 -14.35
CA ALA A 463 24.17 25.98 -13.95
C ALA A 463 23.52 27.25 -14.53
N THR A 464 22.29 27.12 -15.06
CA THR A 464 21.53 28.29 -15.48
C THR A 464 21.15 29.17 -14.28
N ASN A 465 20.94 30.47 -14.49
CA ASN A 465 20.52 31.38 -13.41
C ASN A 465 19.24 30.91 -12.69
N ALA A 466 18.32 30.27 -13.42
CA ALA A 466 17.09 29.74 -12.83
C ALA A 466 17.40 28.54 -11.91
N THR A 467 18.24 27.61 -12.37
CA THR A 467 18.70 26.47 -11.56
C THR A 467 19.47 26.92 -10.31
N LEU A 468 20.36 27.91 -10.44
CA LEU A 468 21.09 28.49 -9.30
C LEU A 468 20.16 29.12 -8.27
N THR A 469 19.08 29.78 -8.72
CA THR A 469 18.10 30.38 -7.81
C THR A 469 17.46 29.32 -6.92
N VAL A 470 17.05 28.18 -7.51
CA VAL A 470 16.48 27.05 -6.78
C VAL A 470 17.50 26.45 -5.79
N PHE A 471 18.76 26.25 -6.21
CA PHE A 471 19.79 25.72 -5.31
C PHE A 471 20.14 26.65 -4.14
N ASN A 472 20.11 27.97 -4.36
CA ASN A 472 20.35 28.94 -3.30
C ASN A 472 19.30 28.87 -2.18
N ASP A 473 18.03 28.60 -2.51
CA ASP A 473 16.98 28.42 -1.52
C ASP A 473 17.28 27.23 -0.58
N PHE A 474 17.81 26.13 -1.13
CA PHE A 474 18.23 24.97 -0.32
C PHE A 474 19.48 25.24 0.49
N THR A 475 20.45 25.97 -0.06
CA THR A 475 21.67 26.35 0.66
C THR A 475 21.36 27.18 1.91
N ALA A 476 20.36 28.06 1.82
CA ALA A 476 19.95 28.91 2.95
C ALA A 476 19.09 28.18 3.99
N ASN A 477 18.30 27.19 3.56
CA ASN A 477 17.24 26.59 4.39
C ASN A 477 17.60 25.18 4.93
N VAL A 478 18.51 24.47 4.28
CA VAL A 478 18.90 23.09 4.60
C VAL A 478 20.41 23.02 4.77
N SER A 479 20.88 22.69 5.96
CA SER A 479 22.31 22.66 6.33
C SER A 479 23.17 21.64 5.58
N ASN A 480 22.65 20.98 4.54
CA ASN A 480 23.27 19.78 3.98
C ASN A 480 23.41 19.81 2.45
N PHE A 481 23.26 20.98 1.82
CA PHE A 481 23.58 21.19 0.40
C PHE A 481 25.00 21.75 0.28
N CYS A 482 25.94 20.94 -0.23
CA CYS A 482 27.34 21.32 -0.43
C CYS A 482 27.99 21.98 0.80
N ASP A 483 27.68 21.47 2.00
CA ASP A 483 28.22 22.00 3.26
C ASP A 483 29.63 21.45 3.54
N ALA A 484 30.65 22.28 3.30
CA ALA A 484 32.05 21.96 3.55
C ALA A 484 32.37 21.64 5.03
N ALA A 485 31.53 22.08 5.99
CA ALA A 485 31.76 21.82 7.41
C ALA A 485 31.35 20.40 7.85
N GLN A 486 30.50 19.72 7.07
CA GLN A 486 30.13 18.32 7.29
C GLN A 486 31.09 17.35 6.61
N ASP A 487 31.85 17.81 5.62
CA ASP A 487 32.91 17.09 4.94
C ASP A 487 34.20 17.16 5.78
N VAL A 488 34.25 16.42 6.90
CA VAL A 488 35.36 16.42 7.88
C VAL A 488 36.61 15.70 7.35
N SER A 489 36.79 15.60 6.03
CA SER A 489 38.04 15.11 5.45
C SER A 489 38.99 16.29 5.20
N GLU A 490 40.00 16.45 6.06
CA GLU A 490 41.11 17.35 5.72
C GLU A 490 41.68 16.92 4.36
N CYS A 491 42.26 17.84 3.59
CA CYS A 491 42.89 17.52 2.29
C CYS A 491 44.05 16.50 2.40
N HIS A 492 44.31 15.93 3.57
CA HIS A 492 45.29 14.90 3.83
C HIS A 492 44.64 13.59 4.33
N ASP A 493 45.01 12.53 3.60
CA ASP A 493 44.99 11.11 3.90
C ASP A 493 43.70 10.26 3.75
N ASP A 494 43.87 9.33 2.82
CA ASP A 494 43.31 7.99 2.66
C ASP A 494 41.84 7.84 2.25
N LEU A 495 41.65 7.40 0.99
CA LEU A 495 40.40 6.79 0.49
C LEU A 495 39.90 5.66 1.41
N GLU A 496 40.81 5.02 2.16
CA GLU A 496 40.50 4.00 3.16
C GLU A 496 39.86 4.56 4.45
N ILE A 497 40.09 5.83 4.79
CA ILE A 497 39.45 6.53 5.93
C ILE A 497 38.06 7.03 5.54
N ARG A 498 37.83 7.44 4.28
CA ARG A 498 36.47 7.69 3.74
C ARG A 498 35.61 6.42 3.84
N ARG A 499 36.17 5.24 3.55
CA ARG A 499 35.52 3.93 3.79
C ARG A 499 35.19 3.68 5.26
N ARG A 500 36.03 4.10 6.21
CA ARG A 500 35.83 3.83 7.66
C ARG A 500 34.85 4.78 8.36
N ARG A 501 34.63 6.02 7.87
CA ARG A 501 33.60 6.92 8.44
C ARG A 501 32.18 6.64 7.93
N CYS A 502 32.03 5.94 6.81
CA CYS A 502 30.72 5.56 6.24
C CYS A 502 29.91 4.60 7.13
N LEU A 503 30.55 3.91 8.08
CA LEU A 503 29.84 3.11 9.09
C LEU A 503 29.04 3.94 10.10
N TYR A 504 29.30 5.25 10.25
CA TYR A 504 28.63 6.06 11.28
C TYR A 504 27.26 6.62 10.88
N TRP A 505 26.89 6.60 9.60
CA TRP A 505 25.53 7.00 9.15
C TRP A 505 24.61 5.82 8.81
N CYS A 506 25.19 4.61 8.72
CA CYS A 506 24.50 3.36 8.42
C CYS A 506 24.61 2.24 9.48
N ALA A 507 25.40 2.35 10.56
CA ALA A 507 25.38 1.39 11.67
C ALA A 507 25.80 1.97 13.05
N LEU A 508 24.81 2.47 13.83
CA LEU A 508 24.57 2.34 15.30
C LEU A 508 25.73 2.47 16.34
N PRO A 509 25.48 3.02 17.58
CA PRO A 509 24.77 2.23 18.59
C PRO A 509 24.02 2.99 19.72
N ARG A 510 23.07 2.30 20.35
CA ARG A 510 22.84 2.33 21.82
C ARG A 510 22.94 3.69 22.54
N VAL A 511 21.91 4.53 22.45
CA VAL A 511 21.47 5.33 23.61
C VAL A 511 19.94 5.39 23.54
N LEU A 512 19.26 5.09 24.65
CA LEU A 512 17.81 4.96 24.83
C LEU A 512 17.20 3.58 24.49
N VAL A 513 17.89 2.51 24.89
CA VAL A 513 17.19 1.42 25.59
C VAL A 513 17.29 1.76 27.07
N GLY A 514 16.16 2.10 27.69
CA GLY A 514 16.02 2.49 29.09
C GLY A 514 15.61 3.96 29.24
N VAL A 515 14.31 4.24 29.19
CA VAL A 515 13.40 4.31 30.34
C VAL A 515 12.00 3.92 29.87
#